data_AF-A0AAE6TUW7-F1
#
_entry.id   AF-A0AAE6TUW7-F1
#
_cell.length_a   1.000
_cell.length_b   1.000
_cell.length_c   1.000
_cell.angle_alpha   90.00
_cell.angle_beta   90.00
_cell.angle_gamma   90.00
#
_symmetry.space_group_name_H-M   'P 1'
#
loop_
_entity.id
_entity.type
_entity.pdbx_description
1 polymer ?
#
loop_
_entity_poly.entity_id
_entity_poly.type
_entity_poly.pdbx_seq_one_letter_code
_entity_poly.pdbx_strand_id
1 'polypeptide(L)'
;MDLLNSKVATILGTTPQIVDVAITSFWVGFLMCFLLRRIDQFLRGKNRVYPPFERAYEVAQNHGIGEPRGPARSAGRVSLFRHENANVMWLEDLDEIFQLPSDQNNRQVLAITDLIAPKVFRDANEVRKKLNLPDNYCPPYSGVAEAWLRNPGQWEWIGQRIPDGGFAGKLRRGVKIQQFQNGIIVGPLPKKDDYKSERTIWISFGKRWNGVVSKKSIWRRALDKLASVPFLARVLGRNS
;
A
#
# COMPACT_ATOMS: atom_id res chain seq x y z
N MET A 1 -51.01 -11.36 2.43
CA MET A 1 -50.78 -10.00 1.89
C MET A 1 -52.09 -9.22 1.93
N ASP A 2 -53.17 -9.76 1.37
CA ASP A 2 -54.47 -9.08 1.24
C ASP A 2 -55.08 -8.57 2.56
N LEU A 3 -54.99 -9.34 3.64
CA LEU A 3 -55.49 -8.93 4.96
C LEU A 3 -54.68 -7.77 5.57
N LEU A 4 -53.39 -7.66 5.23
CA LEU A 4 -52.50 -6.59 5.70
C LEU A 4 -52.74 -5.31 4.88
N ASN A 5 -52.86 -5.46 3.56
CA ASN A 5 -53.06 -4.34 2.64
C ASN A 5 -54.45 -3.71 2.83
N SER A 6 -55.48 -4.51 3.11
CA SER A 6 -56.80 -4.02 3.48
C SER A 6 -56.78 -3.16 4.75
N LYS A 7 -56.08 -3.60 5.81
CA LYS A 7 -55.98 -2.83 7.06
C LYS A 7 -55.23 -1.50 6.88
N VAL A 8 -54.17 -1.49 6.09
CA VAL A 8 -53.40 -0.27 5.78
C VAL A 8 -54.22 0.71 4.94
N ALA A 9 -54.97 0.21 3.95
CA ALA A 9 -55.87 1.01 3.12
C ALA A 9 -56.97 1.70 3.94
N THR A 10 -57.57 1.00 4.91
CA THR A 10 -58.58 1.57 5.82
C THR A 10 -57.99 2.66 6.71
N ILE A 11 -56.76 2.51 7.21
CA ILE A 11 -56.10 3.51 8.05
C ILE A 11 -55.74 4.78 7.26
N LEU A 12 -55.41 4.63 5.97
CA LEU A 12 -54.99 5.73 5.10
C LEU A 12 -56.13 6.37 4.29
N GLY A 13 -57.34 5.82 4.34
CA GLY A 13 -58.48 6.30 3.56
C GLY A 13 -58.29 6.16 2.04
N THR A 14 -57.48 5.19 1.60
CA THR A 14 -57.15 4.95 0.19
C THR A 14 -57.64 3.59 -0.28
N THR A 15 -57.73 3.38 -1.60
CA THR A 15 -58.09 2.07 -2.14
C THR A 15 -56.90 1.10 -2.05
N PRO A 16 -57.13 -0.22 -1.86
CA PRO A 16 -56.06 -1.22 -1.75
C PRO A 16 -55.06 -1.20 -2.91
N GLN A 17 -55.52 -0.86 -4.12
CA GLN A 17 -54.70 -0.73 -5.32
C GLN A 17 -53.61 0.36 -5.18
N ILE A 18 -53.90 1.47 -4.49
CA ILE A 18 -52.93 2.55 -4.27
C ILE A 18 -51.83 2.09 -3.30
N VAL A 19 -52.20 1.28 -2.30
CA VAL A 19 -51.26 0.71 -1.31
C VAL A 19 -50.28 -0.26 -1.99
N ASP A 20 -50.77 -1.12 -2.89
CA ASP A 20 -49.92 -2.07 -3.63
C ASP A 20 -48.92 -1.35 -4.56
N VAL A 21 -49.35 -0.28 -5.24
CA VAL A 21 -48.47 0.56 -6.07
C VAL A 21 -47.41 1.26 -5.23
N ALA A 22 -47.76 1.76 -4.05
CA ALA A 22 -46.82 2.44 -3.15
C ALA A 22 -45.76 1.48 -2.59
N ILE A 23 -46.18 0.29 -2.14
CA ILE A 23 -45.27 -0.76 -1.64
C ILE A 23 -44.32 -1.21 -2.75
N THR A 24 -44.85 -1.45 -3.95
CA THR A 24 -44.03 -1.87 -5.09
C THR A 24 -43.02 -0.78 -5.47
N SER A 25 -43.46 0.48 -5.49
CA SER A 25 -42.59 1.63 -5.79
C SER A 25 -41.49 1.81 -4.74
N PHE A 26 -41.80 1.61 -3.46
CA PHE A 26 -40.81 1.63 -2.37
C PHE A 26 -39.74 0.55 -2.54
N TRP A 27 -40.14 -0.69 -2.83
CA TRP A 27 -39.20 -1.79 -3.04
C TRP A 27 -38.35 -1.63 -4.30
N VAL A 28 -38.95 -1.14 -5.40
CA VAL A 28 -38.21 -0.80 -6.63
C VAL A 28 -37.20 0.30 -6.36
N GLY A 29 -37.58 1.36 -5.64
CA GLY A 29 -36.67 2.43 -5.24
C GLY A 29 -35.54 1.94 -4.33
N PHE A 30 -35.85 1.12 -3.33
CA PHE A 30 -34.85 0.52 -2.44
C PHE A 30 -33.87 -0.39 -3.21
N LEU A 31 -34.38 -1.25 -4.09
CA LEU A 31 -33.56 -2.15 -4.91
C LEU A 31 -32.67 -1.35 -5.88
N MET A 32 -33.21 -0.31 -6.53
CA MET A 32 -32.44 0.61 -7.37
C MET A 32 -31.32 1.28 -6.58
N CYS A 33 -31.61 1.85 -5.40
CA CYS A 33 -30.60 2.47 -4.54
C CYS A 33 -29.53 1.47 -4.10
N PHE A 34 -29.91 0.24 -3.75
CA PHE A 34 -28.98 -0.82 -3.39
C PHE A 34 -28.09 -1.24 -4.56
N LEU A 35 -28.67 -1.42 -5.75
CA LEU A 35 -27.93 -1.76 -6.97
C LEU A 35 -26.98 -0.63 -7.39
N LEU A 36 -27.44 0.63 -7.38
CA LEU A 36 -26.60 1.79 -7.66
C LEU A 36 -25.44 1.88 -6.67
N ARG A 37 -25.68 1.64 -5.38
CA ARG A 37 -24.62 1.60 -4.37
C ARG A 37 -23.66 0.44 -4.59
N ARG A 38 -24.14 -0.73 -5.01
CA ARG A 38 -23.28 -1.89 -5.34
C ARG A 38 -22.45 -1.66 -6.60
N ILE A 39 -23.04 -1.08 -7.64
CA ILE A 39 -22.37 -0.70 -8.88
C ILE A 39 -21.34 0.39 -8.58
N ASP A 40 -21.71 1.43 -7.83
CA ASP A 40 -20.78 2.47 -7.38
C ASP A 40 -19.63 1.88 -6.53
N GLN A 41 -19.92 0.97 -5.59
CA GLN A 41 -18.87 0.27 -4.83
C GLN A 41 -17.99 -0.62 -5.70
N PHE A 42 -18.53 -1.25 -6.72
CA PHE A 42 -17.78 -2.09 -7.65
C PHE A 42 -16.89 -1.23 -8.58
N LEU A 43 -17.45 -0.15 -9.11
CA LEU A 43 -16.75 0.82 -9.96
C LEU A 43 -15.67 1.57 -9.17
N ARG A 44 -15.98 2.04 -7.95
CA ARG A 44 -15.01 2.66 -7.03
C ARG A 44 -14.03 1.64 -6.45
N GLY A 45 -14.43 0.37 -6.35
CA GLY A 45 -13.61 -0.69 -5.78
C GLY A 45 -12.37 -1.01 -6.60
N LYS A 46 -12.42 -0.83 -7.93
CA LYS A 46 -11.27 -1.06 -8.81
C LYS A 46 -10.12 -0.06 -8.56
N ASN A 47 -10.44 1.16 -8.14
CA ASN A 47 -9.48 2.24 -7.91
C ASN A 47 -9.53 2.74 -6.47
N ARG A 48 -9.85 1.88 -5.50
CA ARG A 48 -9.84 2.29 -4.10
C ARG A 48 -8.42 2.20 -3.55
N VAL A 49 -7.99 3.24 -2.85
CA VAL A 49 -6.75 3.21 -2.06
C VAL A 49 -6.88 2.13 -1.00
N TYR A 50 -5.88 1.26 -0.91
CA TYR A 50 -5.83 0.21 0.10
C TYR A 50 -5.94 0.85 1.49
N PRO A 51 -6.84 0.41 2.40
CA PRO A 51 -7.12 1.16 3.63
C PRO A 51 -5.87 1.51 4.48
N PRO A 52 -4.88 0.60 4.63
CA PRO A 52 -3.61 0.95 5.28
C PRO A 52 -2.76 2.04 4.59
N PHE A 53 -3.07 2.38 3.33
CA PHE A 53 -2.40 3.41 2.53
C PHE A 53 -3.14 4.76 2.55
N GLU A 54 -4.39 4.84 3.03
CA GLU A 54 -5.20 6.09 2.99
C GLU A 54 -4.42 7.30 3.54
N ARG A 55 -3.78 7.15 4.70
CA ARG A 55 -2.97 8.24 5.29
C ARG A 55 -1.74 8.62 4.46
N ALA A 56 -1.06 7.63 3.88
CA ALA A 56 0.09 7.90 3.03
C ALA A 56 -0.34 8.59 1.73
N TYR A 57 -1.49 8.19 1.19
CA TYR A 57 -2.11 8.77 0.03
C TYR A 57 -2.55 10.22 0.26
N GLU A 58 -3.20 10.54 1.39
CA GLU A 58 -3.57 11.92 1.76
C GLU A 58 -2.34 12.86 1.76
N VAL A 59 -1.22 12.41 2.33
CA VAL A 59 0.03 13.18 2.32
C VAL A 59 0.58 13.30 0.89
N ALA A 60 0.57 12.21 0.12
CA ALA A 60 1.11 12.17 -1.23
C ALA A 60 0.26 12.94 -2.26
N GLN A 61 -1.03 13.12 -2.00
CA GLN A 61 -1.94 13.93 -2.82
C GLN A 61 -1.48 15.38 -2.92
N ASN A 62 -1.01 15.97 -1.81
CA ASN A 62 -0.41 17.31 -1.80
C ASN A 62 0.88 17.42 -2.65
N HIS A 63 1.42 16.28 -3.10
CA HIS A 63 2.60 16.21 -3.96
C HIS A 63 2.28 15.72 -5.38
N GLY A 64 0.99 15.50 -5.69
CA GLY A 64 0.51 15.15 -7.02
C GLY A 64 0.73 13.68 -7.40
N ILE A 65 0.62 12.74 -6.45
CA ILE A 65 0.70 11.29 -6.72
C ILE A 65 -0.38 10.80 -7.71
N GLY A 66 -1.50 11.52 -7.80
CA GLY A 66 -2.63 11.24 -8.70
C GLY A 66 -3.48 10.05 -8.24
N GLU A 67 -4.41 9.61 -9.10
CA GLU A 67 -5.34 8.53 -8.77
C GLU A 67 -4.68 7.14 -8.84
N PRO A 68 -5.15 6.16 -8.06
CA PRO A 68 -4.68 4.78 -8.15
C PRO A 68 -5.02 4.17 -9.51
N ARG A 69 -4.05 3.46 -10.11
CA ARG A 69 -4.20 2.75 -11.39
C ARG A 69 -4.87 1.38 -11.27
N GLY A 70 -5.10 0.92 -10.05
CA GLY A 70 -5.72 -0.36 -9.75
C GLY A 70 -5.68 -0.71 -8.27
N PRO A 71 -6.15 -1.90 -7.89
CA PRO A 71 -6.15 -2.36 -6.51
C PRO A 71 -4.72 -2.64 -6.03
N ALA A 72 -4.51 -2.55 -4.72
CA ALA A 72 -3.23 -2.95 -4.14
C ALA A 72 -3.01 -4.46 -4.27
N ARG A 73 -1.80 -4.84 -4.69
CA ARG A 73 -1.37 -6.24 -4.85
C ARG A 73 -0.33 -6.61 -3.79
N SER A 74 -0.21 -7.90 -3.49
CA SER A 74 0.90 -8.39 -2.66
C SER A 74 2.21 -8.24 -3.43
N ALA A 75 3.26 -7.78 -2.75
CA ALA A 75 4.62 -7.85 -3.24
C ALA A 75 5.22 -9.23 -2.91
N GLY A 76 5.95 -9.83 -3.84
CA GLY A 76 6.68 -11.07 -3.69
C GLY A 76 7.92 -10.86 -2.85
N ARG A 77 8.84 -10.01 -3.31
CA ARG A 77 10.01 -9.60 -2.53
C ARG A 77 10.22 -8.10 -2.59
N VAL A 78 10.45 -7.53 -1.41
CA VAL A 78 10.87 -6.14 -1.25
C VAL A 78 12.19 -6.14 -0.50
N SER A 79 13.19 -5.49 -1.09
CA SER A 79 14.45 -5.22 -0.42
C SER A 79 14.57 -3.72 -0.22
N LEU A 80 15.05 -3.30 0.94
CA LEU A 80 15.29 -1.90 1.25
C LEU A 80 16.64 -1.79 1.96
N PHE A 81 17.62 -1.26 1.25
CA PHE A 81 18.98 -1.07 1.73
C PHE A 81 19.22 0.40 2.05
N ARG A 82 20.04 0.66 3.06
CA ARG A 82 20.52 1.99 3.42
C ARG A 82 21.95 2.11 2.90
N HIS A 83 22.19 3.22 2.25
CA HIS A 83 23.49 3.67 1.80
C HIS A 83 23.83 4.99 2.51
N GLU A 84 25.05 5.48 2.30
CA GLU A 84 25.53 6.75 2.86
C GLU A 84 24.57 7.90 2.52
N ASN A 85 24.19 8.02 1.24
CA ASN A 85 23.44 9.18 0.74
C ASN A 85 21.99 8.88 0.32
N ALA A 86 21.58 7.61 0.31
CA ALA A 86 20.22 7.22 -0.08
C ALA A 86 19.73 5.94 0.60
N ASN A 87 18.43 5.69 0.54
CA ASN A 87 17.90 4.34 0.66
C ASN A 87 17.66 3.79 -0.75
N VAL A 88 17.86 2.49 -0.94
CA VAL A 88 17.62 1.81 -2.22
C VAL A 88 16.55 0.77 -1.99
N MET A 89 15.40 0.94 -2.65
CA MET A 89 14.30 -0.02 -2.60
C MET A 89 14.24 -0.82 -3.89
N TRP A 90 14.23 -2.13 -3.80
CA TRP A 90 14.00 -3.01 -4.95
C TRP A 90 12.69 -3.77 -4.77
N LEU A 91 11.81 -3.65 -5.76
CA LEU A 91 10.53 -4.33 -5.85
C LEU A 91 10.61 -5.40 -6.95
N GLU A 92 10.89 -6.65 -6.58
CA GLU A 92 11.16 -7.75 -7.52
C GLU A 92 9.98 -7.97 -8.50
N ASP A 93 8.73 -7.84 -8.02
CA ASP A 93 7.50 -8.02 -8.83
C ASP A 93 7.22 -6.90 -9.84
N LEU A 94 7.92 -5.77 -9.71
CA LEU A 94 7.85 -4.67 -10.66
C LEU A 94 9.08 -4.62 -11.54
N ASP A 95 10.11 -5.40 -11.21
CA ASP A 95 11.44 -5.26 -11.77
C ASP A 95 11.96 -3.81 -11.72
N GLU A 96 11.66 -3.12 -10.61
CA GLU A 96 11.96 -1.70 -10.42
C GLU A 96 12.85 -1.48 -9.19
N ILE A 97 13.95 -0.76 -9.38
CA ILE A 97 14.78 -0.25 -8.29
C ILE A 97 14.62 1.25 -8.15
N PHE A 98 14.32 1.69 -6.93
CA PHE A 98 14.16 3.07 -6.54
C PHE A 98 15.36 3.55 -5.74
N GLN A 99 16.02 4.59 -6.24
CA GLN A 99 16.98 5.35 -5.46
C GLN A 99 16.23 6.46 -4.70
N LEU A 100 16.29 6.42 -3.37
CA LEU A 100 15.53 7.29 -2.46
C LEU A 100 16.50 8.20 -1.69
N PRO A 101 16.85 9.38 -2.23
CA PRO A 101 17.84 10.27 -1.62
C PRO A 101 17.51 10.60 -0.16
N SER A 102 18.53 10.60 0.70
CA SER A 102 18.37 11.02 2.10
C SER A 102 18.06 12.52 2.21
N ASP A 103 18.60 13.31 1.29
CA ASP A 103 18.29 14.73 1.11
C ASP A 103 17.24 14.91 0.00
N GLN A 104 16.00 15.24 0.40
CA GLN A 104 14.85 15.39 -0.50
C GLN A 104 14.89 16.67 -1.36
N ASN A 105 15.89 17.54 -1.19
CA ASN A 105 15.94 18.83 -1.88
C ASN A 105 16.80 18.82 -3.15
N ASN A 106 17.76 17.90 -3.26
CA ASN A 106 18.79 17.99 -4.31
C ASN A 106 18.74 16.88 -5.36
N ARG A 107 18.05 15.76 -5.10
CA ARG A 107 18.00 14.63 -6.04
C ARG A 107 16.58 14.08 -6.17
N GLN A 108 16.20 13.74 -7.40
CA GLN A 108 14.92 13.10 -7.70
C GLN A 108 15.02 11.59 -7.49
N VAL A 109 13.87 10.97 -7.25
CA VAL A 109 13.76 9.51 -7.23
C VAL A 109 13.97 8.98 -8.65
N LEU A 110 14.93 8.07 -8.80
CA LEU A 110 15.17 7.34 -10.05
C LEU A 110 14.61 5.93 -9.94
N ALA A 111 13.84 5.53 -10.94
CA ALA A 111 13.37 4.16 -11.13
C ALA A 111 14.19 3.51 -12.26
N ILE A 112 14.79 2.36 -11.98
CA ILE A 112 15.56 1.58 -12.93
C ILE A 112 14.79 0.29 -13.21
N THR A 113 14.46 0.04 -14.48
CA THR A 113 13.71 -1.13 -14.96
C THR A 113 14.63 -2.17 -15.62
N ASP A 114 14.07 -3.35 -15.92
CA ASP A 114 14.67 -4.39 -16.78
C ASP A 114 15.92 -5.08 -16.19
N LEU A 115 15.82 -5.51 -14.93
CA LEU A 115 16.90 -6.10 -14.14
C LEU A 115 16.65 -7.59 -13.87
N ILE A 116 17.18 -8.44 -14.74
CA ILE A 116 17.20 -9.88 -14.53
C ILE A 116 18.33 -10.24 -13.57
N ALA A 117 18.17 -10.04 -12.26
CA ALA A 117 19.21 -10.24 -11.25
C ALA A 117 19.80 -11.68 -11.27
N PRO A 118 20.96 -11.92 -11.91
CA PRO A 118 21.54 -13.24 -11.99
C PRO A 118 22.05 -13.69 -10.62
N LYS A 119 22.11 -15.01 -10.38
CA LYS A 119 22.57 -15.57 -9.10
C LYS A 119 23.95 -15.05 -8.67
N VAL A 120 24.83 -14.73 -9.63
CA VAL A 120 26.19 -14.23 -9.37
C VAL A 120 26.19 -12.94 -8.55
N PHE A 121 25.17 -12.09 -8.65
CA PHE A 121 25.10 -10.83 -7.91
C PHE A 121 24.60 -10.99 -6.46
N ARG A 122 24.44 -12.23 -5.99
CA ARG A 122 24.12 -12.53 -4.58
C ARG A 122 25.36 -12.88 -3.77
N ASP A 123 26.48 -13.20 -4.42
CA ASP A 123 27.76 -13.45 -3.75
C ASP A 123 28.50 -12.13 -3.54
N ALA A 124 28.75 -11.78 -2.27
CA ALA A 124 29.40 -10.54 -1.91
C ALA A 124 30.84 -10.42 -2.46
N ASN A 125 31.60 -11.52 -2.47
CA ASN A 125 32.98 -11.52 -2.95
C ASN A 125 33.03 -11.33 -4.46
N GLU A 126 32.14 -11.99 -5.19
CA GLU A 126 32.04 -11.82 -6.65
C GLU A 126 31.58 -10.41 -7.04
N VAL A 127 30.61 -9.84 -6.30
CA VAL A 127 30.18 -8.45 -6.54
C VAL A 127 31.32 -7.47 -6.25
N ARG A 128 32.08 -7.65 -5.16
CA ARG A 128 33.25 -6.81 -4.87
C ARG A 128 34.27 -6.83 -6.00
N LYS A 129 34.65 -8.02 -6.47
CA LYS A 129 35.58 -8.16 -7.60
C LYS A 129 35.07 -7.44 -8.84
N LYS A 130 33.79 -7.64 -9.19
CA LYS A 130 33.17 -7.04 -10.39
C LYS A 130 33.08 -5.52 -10.32
N LEU A 131 32.81 -4.96 -9.15
CA LEU A 131 32.69 -3.51 -8.94
C LEU A 131 34.00 -2.85 -8.49
N ASN A 132 35.10 -3.60 -8.41
CA ASN A 132 36.40 -3.16 -7.87
C ASN A 132 36.27 -2.46 -6.50
N LEU A 133 35.51 -3.10 -5.62
CA LEU A 133 35.08 -2.55 -4.34
C LEU A 133 36.06 -2.98 -3.23
N PRO A 134 36.49 -2.09 -2.32
CA PRO A 134 37.39 -2.43 -1.21
C PRO A 134 36.86 -3.55 -0.29
N ASP A 135 37.76 -4.30 0.34
CA ASP A 135 37.40 -5.46 1.18
C ASP A 135 36.60 -5.09 2.44
N ASN A 136 36.74 -3.86 2.93
CA ASN A 136 35.97 -3.35 4.06
C ASN A 136 34.58 -2.82 3.65
N TYR A 137 34.26 -2.77 2.34
CA TYR A 137 32.99 -2.22 1.87
C TYR A 137 31.91 -3.30 1.86
N CYS A 138 30.69 -2.91 2.22
CA CYS A 138 29.53 -3.76 2.07
C CYS A 138 29.03 -3.64 0.62
N PRO A 139 29.14 -4.67 -0.22
CA PRO A 139 28.72 -4.56 -1.61
C PRO A 139 27.19 -4.41 -1.73
N PRO A 140 26.69 -3.79 -2.81
CA PRO A 140 25.28 -3.89 -3.16
C PRO A 140 24.86 -5.35 -3.36
N TYR A 141 23.55 -5.63 -3.32
CA TYR A 141 23.04 -7.00 -3.36
C TYR A 141 22.04 -7.22 -4.49
N SER A 142 22.18 -8.35 -5.19
CA SER A 142 21.27 -8.84 -6.23
C SER A 142 21.05 -7.81 -7.34
N GLY A 143 19.80 -7.45 -7.68
CA GLY A 143 19.51 -6.54 -8.80
C GLY A 143 20.16 -5.16 -8.64
N VAL A 144 20.38 -4.71 -7.40
CA VAL A 144 21.07 -3.44 -7.12
C VAL A 144 22.53 -3.50 -7.59
N ALA A 145 23.22 -4.62 -7.34
CA ALA A 145 24.61 -4.79 -7.75
C ALA A 145 24.75 -4.88 -9.27
N GLU A 146 23.79 -5.53 -9.93
CA GLU A 146 23.73 -5.57 -11.39
C GLU A 146 23.48 -4.19 -11.98
N ALA A 147 22.49 -3.45 -11.47
CA ALA A 147 22.19 -2.10 -11.92
C ALA A 147 23.38 -1.15 -11.76
N TRP A 148 24.12 -1.30 -10.66
CA TRP A 148 25.35 -0.56 -10.41
C TRP A 148 26.43 -0.91 -11.44
N LEU A 149 26.66 -2.20 -11.70
CA LEU A 149 27.66 -2.63 -12.68
C LEU A 149 27.35 -2.11 -14.09
N ARG A 150 26.06 -2.13 -14.48
CA ARG A 150 25.62 -1.66 -15.81
C ARG A 150 25.78 -0.15 -15.98
N ASN A 151 25.49 0.64 -14.95
CA ASN A 151 25.43 2.10 -15.04
C ASN A 151 26.14 2.81 -13.87
N PRO A 152 27.45 2.63 -13.66
CA PRO A 152 28.14 3.07 -12.44
C PRO A 152 27.97 4.56 -12.13
N GLY A 153 27.95 5.43 -13.13
CA GLY A 153 27.76 6.88 -12.94
C GLY A 153 26.40 7.27 -12.33
N GLN A 154 25.35 6.46 -12.50
CA GLN A 154 24.04 6.70 -11.86
C GLN A 154 24.02 6.29 -10.38
N TRP A 155 25.03 5.56 -9.92
CA TRP A 155 25.07 4.93 -8.59
C TRP A 155 26.16 5.50 -7.70
N GLU A 156 27.19 6.11 -8.27
CA GLU A 156 28.33 6.70 -7.55
C GLU A 156 27.90 7.63 -6.41
N TRP A 157 26.90 8.48 -6.65
CA TRP A 157 26.44 9.45 -5.67
C TRP A 157 25.77 8.84 -4.43
N ILE A 158 25.21 7.63 -4.54
CA ILE A 158 24.51 6.99 -3.42
C ILE A 158 25.48 6.60 -2.30
N GLY A 159 26.74 6.37 -2.67
CA GLY A 159 27.77 5.91 -1.76
C GLY A 159 27.57 4.46 -1.30
N GLN A 160 28.35 4.07 -0.31
CA GLN A 160 28.46 2.68 0.13
C GLN A 160 27.20 2.19 0.83
N ARG A 161 26.95 0.89 0.74
CA ARG A 161 25.92 0.25 1.56
C ARG A 161 26.39 0.22 3.02
N ILE A 162 25.54 0.67 3.93
CA ILE A 162 25.84 0.62 5.36
C ILE A 162 25.61 -0.82 5.85
N PRO A 163 26.60 -1.47 6.52
CA PRO A 163 26.41 -2.77 7.14
C PRO A 163 25.17 -2.78 8.06
N ASP A 164 24.38 -3.84 7.99
CA ASP A 164 23.07 -3.98 8.66
C ASP A 164 22.04 -2.91 8.31
N GLY A 165 22.36 -1.93 7.48
CA GLY A 165 21.50 -0.82 7.11
C GLY A 165 20.39 -1.27 6.17
N GLY A 166 19.29 -1.80 6.73
CA GLY A 166 18.09 -2.10 5.94
C GLY A 166 17.47 -3.45 6.26
N PHE A 167 16.62 -3.90 5.34
CA PHE A 167 15.99 -5.20 5.39
C PHE A 167 15.96 -5.77 3.97
N ALA A 168 16.41 -7.02 3.81
CA ALA A 168 16.25 -7.78 2.57
C ALA A 168 15.63 -9.13 2.92
N GLY A 169 14.45 -9.41 2.38
CA GLY A 169 13.80 -10.69 2.61
C GLY A 169 12.37 -10.76 2.09
N LYS A 170 11.85 -11.98 2.06
CA LYS A 170 10.41 -12.20 1.90
C LYS A 170 9.73 -11.80 3.21
N LEU A 171 9.03 -10.67 3.22
CA LEU A 171 8.24 -10.29 4.37
C LEU A 171 7.05 -11.25 4.50
N ARG A 172 7.07 -12.08 5.55
CA ARG A 172 5.99 -13.05 5.83
C ARG A 172 4.62 -12.38 6.01
N ARG A 173 4.60 -11.10 6.38
CA ARG A 173 3.40 -10.27 6.46
C ARG A 173 3.30 -9.49 5.16
N GLY A 174 2.46 -9.98 4.24
CA GLY A 174 2.41 -9.55 2.84
C GLY A 174 2.40 -8.04 2.65
N VAL A 175 3.58 -7.51 2.28
CA VAL A 175 3.72 -6.12 1.81
C VAL A 175 2.77 -5.93 0.65
N LYS A 176 2.06 -4.82 0.66
CA LYS A 176 1.24 -4.39 -0.46
C LYS A 176 1.97 -3.34 -1.27
N ILE A 177 1.64 -3.32 -2.56
CA ILE A 177 2.06 -2.31 -3.51
C ILE A 177 0.80 -1.81 -4.20
N GLN A 178 0.65 -0.49 -4.31
CA GLN A 178 -0.37 0.13 -5.12
C GLN A 178 0.25 1.19 -6.02
N GLN A 179 0.05 1.05 -7.32
CA GLN A 179 0.51 2.01 -8.31
C GLN A 179 -0.52 3.12 -8.49
N PHE A 180 -0.02 4.34 -8.68
CA PHE A 180 -0.78 5.55 -8.92
C PHE A 180 -0.32 6.20 -10.22
N GLN A 181 -1.06 7.19 -10.71
CA GLN A 181 -0.71 7.92 -11.92
C GLN A 181 0.73 8.43 -11.93
N ASN A 182 1.21 8.99 -10.81
CA ASN A 182 2.51 9.63 -10.70
C ASN A 182 3.33 9.10 -9.50
N GLY A 183 3.11 7.86 -9.10
CA GLY A 183 3.86 7.28 -7.99
C GLY A 183 3.41 5.88 -7.57
N ILE A 184 3.92 5.46 -6.43
CA ILE A 184 3.69 4.15 -5.85
C ILE A 184 3.65 4.27 -4.33
N ILE A 185 2.77 3.50 -3.69
CA ILE A 185 2.76 3.32 -2.23
C ILE A 185 3.09 1.86 -1.92
N VAL A 186 4.04 1.66 -1.02
CA VAL A 186 4.58 0.36 -0.61
C VAL A 186 4.50 0.23 0.90
N GLY A 187 3.91 -0.86 1.39
CA GLY A 187 3.86 -1.15 2.81
C GLY A 187 2.78 -2.17 3.18
N PRO A 188 2.68 -2.56 4.45
CA PRO A 188 3.56 -2.15 5.54
C PRO A 188 4.97 -2.76 5.41
N LEU A 189 6.00 -1.98 5.72
CA LEU A 189 7.40 -2.40 5.83
C LEU A 189 7.82 -2.38 7.30
N PRO A 190 8.62 -3.35 7.79
CA PRO A 190 9.11 -3.31 9.15
C PRO A 190 10.05 -2.12 9.35
N LYS A 191 10.06 -1.58 10.57
CA LYS A 191 11.15 -0.71 11.03
C LYS A 191 12.31 -1.60 11.48
N LYS A 192 13.53 -1.24 11.07
CA LYS A 192 14.77 -2.04 11.27
C LYS A 192 14.94 -2.51 12.73
N ASP A 193 14.54 -1.70 13.70
CA ASP A 193 14.76 -1.97 15.13
C ASP A 193 13.49 -2.35 15.89
N ASP A 194 12.35 -2.40 15.19
CA ASP A 194 11.07 -2.76 15.80
C ASP A 194 10.16 -3.40 14.76
N TYR A 195 10.24 -4.73 14.66
CA TYR A 195 9.33 -5.57 13.86
C TYR A 195 7.85 -5.46 14.28
N LYS A 196 7.55 -4.80 15.40
CA LYS A 196 6.17 -4.49 15.82
C LYS A 196 5.69 -3.16 15.23
N SER A 197 6.59 -2.29 14.77
CA SER A 197 6.25 -1.04 14.10
C SER A 197 6.37 -1.17 12.58
N GLU A 198 5.32 -0.73 11.90
CA GLU A 198 5.18 -0.80 10.45
C GLU A 198 5.19 0.61 9.87
N ARG A 199 5.93 0.80 8.78
CA ARG A 199 5.94 2.04 7.99
C ARG A 199 5.35 1.79 6.62
N THR A 200 4.59 2.75 6.13
CA THR A 200 4.16 2.81 4.73
C THR A 200 5.02 3.84 4.04
N ILE A 201 5.71 3.47 2.97
CA ILE A 201 6.51 4.39 2.18
C ILE A 201 5.70 4.75 0.95
N TRP A 202 5.59 6.05 0.66
CA TRP A 202 5.11 6.51 -0.64
C TRP A 202 6.25 7.15 -1.41
N ILE A 203 6.18 6.99 -2.72
CA ILE A 203 7.17 7.47 -3.68
C ILE A 203 6.40 8.19 -4.79
N SER A 204 6.74 9.44 -5.04
CA SER A 204 6.27 10.21 -6.20
C SER A 204 7.40 10.31 -7.22
N PHE A 205 7.14 9.87 -8.44
CA PHE A 205 8.13 9.84 -9.52
C PHE A 205 8.61 11.26 -9.88
N GLY A 206 9.93 11.42 -10.06
CA GLY A 206 10.54 12.70 -10.45
C GLY A 206 10.47 13.81 -9.38
N LYS A 207 10.00 13.51 -8.16
CA LYS A 207 9.80 14.52 -7.11
C LYS A 207 10.42 14.11 -5.79
N ARG A 208 9.70 13.33 -4.99
CA ARG A 208 9.98 13.10 -3.57
C ARG A 208 9.49 11.74 -3.13
N TRP A 209 10.04 11.24 -2.02
CA TRP A 209 9.53 10.07 -1.32
C TRP A 209 9.40 10.40 0.16
N ASN A 210 8.48 9.76 0.87
CA ASN A 210 8.39 9.88 2.32
C ASN A 210 7.94 8.58 2.98
N GLY A 211 8.47 8.34 4.18
CA GLY A 211 7.97 7.30 5.08
C GLY A 211 6.87 7.85 5.97
N VAL A 212 5.65 7.34 5.81
CA VAL A 212 4.54 7.61 6.73
C VAL A 212 4.42 6.47 7.72
N VAL A 213 4.67 6.77 8.99
CA VAL A 213 4.45 5.79 10.07
C VAL A 213 2.95 5.60 10.23
N SER A 214 2.48 4.39 9.93
CA SER A 214 1.12 4.01 10.21
C SER A 214 0.98 3.85 11.72
N LYS A 215 0.46 4.89 12.40
CA LYS A 215 -0.05 4.69 13.77
C LYS A 215 -1.14 3.61 13.64
N LYS A 216 -1.14 2.59 14.50
CA LYS A 216 -2.19 1.55 14.58
C LYS A 216 -3.54 2.17 14.16
N SER A 217 -4.14 1.60 13.11
CA SER A 217 -5.26 2.21 12.41
C SER A 217 -6.29 2.72 13.42
N ILE A 218 -6.84 3.91 13.16
CA ILE A 218 -7.88 4.50 14.02
C ILE A 218 -9.01 3.48 14.23
N TRP A 219 -9.30 2.66 13.21
CA TRP A 219 -10.21 1.52 13.30
C TRP A 219 -9.82 0.47 14.33
N ARG A 220 -8.54 0.13 14.49
CA ARG A 220 -8.09 -0.79 15.55
C ARG A 220 -8.27 -0.16 16.93
N ARG A 221 -7.97 1.14 17.07
CA ARG A 221 -8.23 1.87 18.34
C ARG A 221 -9.73 2.00 18.64
N ALA A 222 -10.56 2.24 17.61
CA ALA A 222 -12.00 2.27 17.74
C ALA A 222 -12.55 0.88 18.07
N LEU A 223 -12.07 -0.19 17.42
CA LEU A 223 -12.45 -1.57 17.72
C LEU A 223 -11.98 -2.00 19.11
N ASP A 224 -10.77 -1.63 19.53
CA ASP A 224 -10.26 -1.92 20.87
C ASP A 224 -11.09 -1.15 21.93
N LYS A 225 -11.50 0.08 21.63
CA LYS A 225 -12.39 0.89 22.48
C LYS A 225 -13.82 0.35 22.50
N LEU A 226 -14.36 -0.11 21.38
CA LEU A 226 -15.67 -0.77 21.29
C LEU A 226 -15.64 -2.15 21.98
N ALA A 227 -14.54 -2.89 21.85
CA ALA A 227 -14.33 -4.16 22.54
C ALA A 227 -14.12 -4.00 24.06
N SER A 228 -13.75 -2.80 24.55
CA SER A 228 -13.76 -2.49 25.98
C SER A 228 -15.17 -2.21 26.54
N VAL A 229 -16.20 -2.12 25.70
CA VAL A 229 -17.60 -2.00 26.15
C VAL A 229 -18.16 -3.42 26.40
N PRO A 230 -18.54 -3.80 27.63
CA PRO A 230 -18.90 -5.18 27.97
C PRO A 230 -20.01 -5.79 27.11
N PHE A 231 -20.99 -4.98 26.73
CA PHE A 231 -22.07 -5.40 25.84
C PHE A 231 -21.58 -5.77 24.44
N LEU A 232 -20.70 -4.95 23.85
CA LEU A 232 -20.17 -5.18 22.51
C LEU A 232 -19.10 -6.28 22.49
N ALA A 233 -18.34 -6.46 23.57
CA ALA A 233 -17.41 -7.59 23.72
C ALA A 233 -18.13 -8.94 23.60
N ARG A 234 -19.33 -9.02 24.22
CA ARG A 234 -20.21 -10.20 24.17
C ARG A 234 -20.80 -10.42 22.76
N VAL A 235 -21.16 -9.35 22.05
CA VAL A 235 -21.64 -9.42 20.65
C VAL A 235 -20.52 -9.82 19.67
N LEU A 236 -19.28 -9.41 19.93
CA LEU A 236 -18.12 -9.69 19.08
C LEU A 236 -17.42 -11.04 19.40
N GLY A 237 -17.95 -11.84 20.33
CA GLY A 237 -17.44 -13.17 20.64
C GLY A 237 -16.06 -13.19 21.30
N ARG A 238 -15.61 -12.09 21.90
CA ARG A 238 -14.37 -12.05 22.70
C ARG A 238 -14.72 -12.25 24.16
N ASN A 239 -14.75 -13.51 24.58
CA ASN A 239 -14.80 -13.86 26.00
C ASN A 239 -13.39 -13.76 26.59
N SER A 240 -13.23 -12.87 27.57
CA SER A 240 -12.16 -12.94 28.58
C SER A 240 -12.54 -13.95 29.64
#